data_AF-A0A9E5Q9B5-F1
#
_entry.id   AF-A0A9E5Q9B5-F1
#
_cell.length_a   1.000
_cell.length_b   1.000
_cell.length_c   1.000
_cell.angle_alpha   90.00
_cell.angle_beta   90.00
_cell.angle_gamma   90.00
#
_symmetry.space_group_name_H-M   'P 1'
#
loop_
_entity.id
_entity.type
_entity.pdbx_description
1 polymer ?
#
loop_
_entity_poly.entity_id
_entity_poly.type
_entity_poly.pdbx_seq_one_letter_code
_entity_poly.pdbx_strand_id
1 'polypeptide(L)' 'FSPELPRRCLQAVGRDGVAILDPFAGSCTTLKIAMEEFGYDAIGVDVSAEYLEKAK' A
#
# COMPACT_ATOMS: atom_id res chain seq x y z
N PHE A 1 8.86 -6.03 -1.00
CA PHE A 1 8.45 -7.40 -0.58
C PHE A 1 7.49 -7.97 -1.62
N SER A 2 7.07 -9.24 -1.52
CA SER A 2 6.20 -9.85 -2.56
C SER A 2 4.82 -9.15 -2.61
N PRO A 3 4.36 -8.71 -3.80
CA PRO A 3 3.02 -8.12 -3.98
C PRO A 3 1.86 -9.05 -3.62
N GLU A 4 2.10 -10.36 -3.58
CA GLU A 4 1.08 -11.35 -3.24
C GLU A 4 0.59 -11.23 -1.80
N LEU A 5 1.46 -10.82 -0.87
CA LEU A 5 1.07 -10.67 0.54
C LEU A 5 0.07 -9.51 0.74
N PRO A 6 0.33 -8.27 0.28
CA PRO A 6 -0.66 -7.19 0.32
C PRO A 6 -1.97 -7.57 -0.36
N ARG A 7 -1.91 -8.22 -1.53
CA ARG A 7 -3.11 -8.62 -2.27
C ARG A 7 -4.01 -9.51 -1.44
N ARG A 8 -3.46 -10.55 -0.80
CA ARG A 8 -4.24 -11.46 0.06
C ARG A 8 -4.79 -10.75 1.29
N CYS A 9 -4.01 -9.86 1.91
CA CYS A 9 -4.49 -9.07 3.04
C CYS A 9 -5.66 -8.16 2.63
N LEU A 10 -5.51 -7.41 1.53
CA LEU A 10 -6.53 -6.50 1.01
C LEU A 10 -7.80 -7.25 0.59
N GLN A 11 -7.69 -8.44 -0.01
CA GLN A 11 -8.85 -9.29 -0.30
C GLN A 11 -9.60 -9.73 0.96
N ALA A 12 -8.87 -10.02 2.04
CA ALA A 12 -9.47 -10.51 3.28
C ALA A 12 -10.18 -9.42 4.09
N VAL A 13 -9.69 -8.17 4.05
CA VAL A 13 -10.20 -7.07 4.89
C VAL A 13 -10.87 -5.94 4.10
N GLY A 14 -10.74 -5.93 2.78
CA GLY A 14 -11.22 -4.88 1.90
C GLY A 14 -12.74 -4.83 1.82
N ARG A 15 -13.27 -3.61 1.71
CA ARG A 15 -14.69 -3.30 1.52
C ARG A 15 -14.81 -1.95 0.82
N ASP A 16 -15.95 -1.67 0.23
CA ASP A 16 -16.15 -0.42 -0.52
C ASP A 16 -15.91 0.82 0.36
N GLY A 17 -15.24 1.83 -0.20
CA GLY A 17 -14.99 3.10 0.47
C GLY A 17 -13.94 3.06 1.59
N VAL A 18 -13.09 2.04 1.66
CA VAL A 18 -11.97 2.03 2.62
C VAL A 18 -10.77 2.84 2.13
N ALA A 19 -10.09 3.47 3.09
CA ALA A 19 -8.76 4.01 2.91
C ALA A 19 -7.74 3.09 3.58
N ILE A 20 -6.64 2.81 2.88
CA ILE A 20 -5.53 2.00 3.37
C ILE A 20 -4.44 2.91 3.94
N LEU A 21 -4.04 2.65 5.18
CA LEU A 21 -2.90 3.30 5.83
C LEU A 21 -1.75 2.30 5.96
N ASP A 22 -0.60 2.63 5.38
CA ASP A 22 0.66 1.94 5.62
C ASP A 22 1.65 2.89 6.35
N PRO A 23 1.81 2.77 7.68
CA PRO A 23 2.68 3.67 8.44
C PRO A 23 4.18 3.34 8.28
N PHE A 24 4.52 2.29 7.54
CA PHE A 24 5.89 1.86 7.23
C PHE A 24 6.00 1.48 5.76
N ALA A 25 5.65 2.43 4.90
CA ALA A 25 5.39 2.18 3.49
C ALA A 25 6.59 1.61 2.73
N GLY A 26 7.82 1.90 3.14
CA GLY A 26 9.05 1.48 2.48
C GLY A 26 8.99 1.79 0.98
N SER A 27 9.05 0.75 0.15
CA SER A 27 8.91 0.86 -1.32
C SER A 27 7.46 1.02 -1.82
N CYS A 28 6.53 1.35 -0.94
CA CYS A 28 5.09 1.55 -1.17
C CYS A 28 4.34 0.36 -1.80
N THR A 29 4.82 -0.88 -1.64
CA THR A 29 4.19 -2.05 -2.31
C THR A 29 2.73 -2.24 -1.85
N THR A 30 2.41 -2.03 -0.58
CA THR A 30 1.03 -2.11 -0.07
C THR A 30 0.12 -1.11 -0.78
N LEU A 31 0.56 0.14 -0.88
CA LEU A 31 -0.22 1.25 -1.45
C LEU A 31 -0.44 1.05 -2.95
N LYS A 32 0.61 0.65 -3.68
CA LYS A 32 0.53 0.39 -5.13
C LYS A 32 -0.54 -0.66 -5.43
N ILE A 33 -0.53 -1.78 -4.69
CA ILE A 33 -1.55 -2.82 -4.86
C ILE A 33 -2.94 -2.31 -4.47
N ALA A 34 -3.08 -1.59 -3.37
CA ALA A 34 -4.36 -1.03 -2.93
C ALA A 34 -4.99 -0.09 -3.99
N MET A 35 -4.19 0.80 -4.57
CA MET A 35 -4.66 1.76 -5.57
C MET A 35 -4.90 1.09 -6.93
N GLU A 36 -3.91 0.36 -7.44
CA GLU A 36 -3.91 -0.14 -8.83
C GLU A 36 -4.86 -1.32 -9.02
N GLU A 37 -4.99 -2.22 -8.03
CA GLU A 37 -5.79 -3.44 -8.18
C GLU A 37 -7.17 -3.35 -7.53
N PHE A 38 -7.33 -2.54 -6.47
CA PHE A 38 -8.57 -2.46 -5.71
C PHE A 38 -9.26 -1.08 -5.80
N GLY A 39 -8.57 -0.07 -6.35
CA GLY A 39 -9.12 1.29 -6.45
C GLY A 39 -9.34 1.96 -5.11
N TYR A 40 -8.62 1.55 -4.06
CA TYR A 40 -8.72 2.15 -2.73
C TYR A 40 -7.92 3.43 -2.64
N ASP A 41 -8.41 4.37 -1.83
CA ASP A 41 -7.59 5.48 -1.36
C ASP A 41 -6.48 4.93 -0.47
N ALA A 42 -5.27 5.46 -0.61
CA ALA A 42 -4.10 4.96 0.12
C ALA A 42 -3.21 6.09 0.63
N ILE A 43 -2.79 6.00 1.88
CA ILE A 43 -1.85 6.91 2.53
C ILE A 43 -0.68 6.09 3.06
N GLY A 44 0.53 6.48 2.65
CA GLY A 44 1.76 5.86 3.13
C GLY A 44 2.65 6.87 3.82
N VAL A 45 3.29 6.42 4.89
CA VAL A 45 4.35 7.17 5.57
C VAL A 45 5.54 6.24 5.75
N ASP A 46 6.74 6.76 5.54
CA ASP A 46 7.96 6.09 5.95
C ASP A 46 8.96 7.14 6.46
N VAL A 47 9.79 6.75 7.41
CA VAL A 47 10.86 7.62 7.93
C VAL A 47 12.03 7.73 6.95
N SER A 48 12.19 6.73 6.09
CA SER A 48 13.25 6.68 5.07
C SER A 48 12.83 7.46 3.83
N ALA A 49 13.33 8.70 3.73
CA ALA A 49 13.19 9.49 2.52
C ALA A 49 13.74 8.77 1.27
N GLU A 50 14.84 8.02 1.40
CA GLU A 50 15.41 7.25 0.30
C GLU A 50 14.44 6.20 -0.27
N TYR A 51 13.70 5.51 0.60
CA TYR A 51 12.70 4.55 0.15
C TYR A 51 11.51 5.22 -0.53
N LEU A 52 11.06 6.36 -0.01
CA LEU A 52 9.98 7.13 -0.63
C LEU A 52 10.38 7.68 -2.01
N GLU A 53 11.62 8.17 -2.16
CA GLU A 53 12.11 8.64 -3.47
C GLU A 53 12.22 7.50 -4.49
N LYS A 54 12.65 6.31 -4.08
CA LYS A 54 12.66 5.12 -4.95
C LYS A 54 11.27 4.60 -5.31
N ALA A 55 10.24 4.98 -4.55
CA ALA A 55 8.88 4.50 -4.73
C ALA A 55 8.05 5.34 -5.73
N LYS A 56 8.44 6.60 -5.96
CA LYS A 56 7.88 7.48 -7.00
C LYS A 56 8.11 6.90 -8.40
#